data_AF-A0A1C5PYT2-F1
#
_entry.id   AF-A0A1C5PYT2-F1
#
_cell.length_a   1.000
_cell.length_b   1.000
_cell.length_c   1.000
_cell.angle_alpha   90.00
_cell.angle_beta   90.00
_cell.angle_gamma   90.00
#
_symmetry.space_group_name_H-M   'P 1'
#
loop_
_entity.id
_entity.type
_entity.pdbx_description
1 polymer ?
#
loop_
_entity_poly.entity_id
_entity_poly.type
_entity_poly.pdbx_seq_one_letter_code
_entity_poly.pdbx_strand_id
1 'polypeptide(L)'
;MKLKKQIASLAVIGMMSVVAATSAFAAGVGYVNFDTLISSHKDYPKVSAQMQEAIKKADAEFTKKAANMKTDQEKRDLARQLNQNIAELENKLVVPMEKDVVQAVDQVRKNKGLDAIVVQGSIIAGFENATDETQEVVNILKK
;
A
#
# COMPACT_ATOMS: atom_id res chain seq x y z
N MET A 1 32.84 -73.29 5.40
CA MET A 1 31.92 -72.37 4.66
C MET A 1 32.59 -70.99 4.63
N LYS A 2 33.15 -70.48 3.51
CA LYS A 2 32.46 -69.80 2.38
C LYS A 2 31.47 -68.74 2.92
N LEU A 3 31.74 -67.43 2.90
CA LEU A 3 31.87 -66.46 1.78
C LEU A 3 32.73 -65.27 2.28
N LYS A 4 33.81 -64.78 1.67
CA LYS A 4 34.01 -64.17 0.34
C LYS A 4 33.12 -62.96 0.03
N LYS A 5 33.77 -61.79 0.01
CA LYS A 5 33.52 -60.57 -0.79
C LYS A 5 32.23 -59.81 -0.48
N GLN A 6 32.35 -58.55 -0.03
CA GLN A 6 32.01 -57.37 -0.82
C GLN A 6 32.66 -56.13 -0.18
N ILE A 7 33.36 -55.38 -1.02
CA ILE A 7 34.00 -54.09 -0.82
C ILE A 7 33.02 -53.07 -1.40
N ALA A 8 32.75 -51.94 -0.73
CA ALA A 8 32.48 -50.65 -1.37
C ALA A 8 32.03 -49.59 -0.34
N SER A 9 32.93 -48.63 -0.10
CA SER A 9 32.64 -47.19 -0.06
C SER A 9 31.47 -46.68 0.79
N LEU A 10 31.71 -46.45 2.08
CA LEU A 10 30.97 -45.44 2.85
C LEU A 10 31.63 -44.07 2.63
N ALA A 11 31.33 -43.45 1.50
CA ALA A 11 31.49 -42.01 1.30
C ALA A 11 30.14 -41.35 1.59
N VAL A 12 29.86 -41.07 2.86
CA VAL A 12 28.81 -40.10 3.22
C VAL A 12 29.53 -38.80 3.55
N ILE A 13 29.72 -37.98 2.51
CA ILE A 13 29.96 -36.55 2.64
C ILE A 13 28.67 -35.97 3.22
N GLY A 14 28.57 -35.97 4.54
CA GLY A 14 27.59 -35.18 5.26
C GLY A 14 28.18 -33.79 5.45
N MET A 15 27.93 -32.87 4.52
CA MET A 15 28.13 -31.45 4.75
C MET A 15 27.30 -31.10 6.00
N MET A 16 27.95 -30.87 7.15
CA MET A 16 27.34 -30.08 8.20
C MET A 16 27.29 -28.64 7.68
N SER A 17 26.24 -28.33 6.93
CA SER A 17 25.78 -26.96 6.77
C SER A 17 25.43 -26.47 8.17
N VAL A 18 26.23 -25.53 8.65
CA VAL A 18 25.83 -24.65 9.76
C VAL A 18 24.52 -24.02 9.33
N VAL A 19 23.42 -24.49 9.91
CA VAL A 19 22.15 -23.76 9.86
C VAL A 19 22.41 -22.49 10.65
N ALA A 20 22.79 -21.43 9.95
CA ALA A 20 22.56 -20.09 10.46
C ALA A 20 21.05 -20.02 10.66
N ALA A 21 20.60 -20.18 11.90
CA ALA A 21 19.29 -19.74 12.32
C ALA A 21 19.30 -18.22 12.20
N THR A 22 19.23 -17.72 10.96
CA THR A 22 18.63 -16.44 10.74
C THR A 22 17.21 -16.64 11.23
N SER A 23 16.78 -15.83 12.19
CA SER A 23 15.37 -15.53 12.33
C SER A 23 14.97 -14.78 11.05
N ALA A 24 14.91 -15.50 9.93
CA ALA A 24 14.10 -15.09 8.81
C ALA A 24 12.69 -15.00 9.37
N PHE A 25 12.06 -13.85 9.19
CA PHE A 25 10.61 -13.75 9.25
C PHE A 25 10.04 -15.02 8.63
N ALA A 26 9.36 -15.85 9.43
CA ALA A 26 8.99 -17.21 9.05
C ALA A 26 8.07 -17.20 7.82
N ALA A 27 7.44 -16.05 7.56
CA ALA A 27 6.93 -15.64 6.27
C ALA A 27 7.54 -14.27 5.91
N GLY A 28 8.18 -14.17 4.73
CA GLY A 28 8.91 -12.96 4.32
C GLY A 28 8.09 -11.65 4.36
N VAL A 29 8.78 -10.52 4.17
CA VAL A 29 8.14 -9.21 4.06
C VAL A 29 7.55 -9.04 2.66
N GLY A 30 6.28 -8.70 2.56
CA GLY A 30 5.65 -8.29 1.30
C GLY A 30 5.82 -6.79 1.05
N TYR A 31 5.65 -6.36 -0.19
CA TYR A 31 5.50 -4.94 -0.52
C TYR A 31 4.32 -4.69 -1.45
N VAL A 32 3.79 -3.47 -1.43
CA VAL A 32 2.70 -3.03 -2.31
C VAL A 32 2.98 -1.66 -2.90
N ASN A 33 2.56 -1.45 -4.14
CA ASN A 33 2.51 -0.13 -4.75
C ASN A 33 1.21 0.58 -4.35
N PHE A 34 1.28 1.52 -3.41
CA PHE A 34 0.09 2.18 -2.86
C PHE A 34 -0.70 2.97 -3.90
N ASP A 35 -0.03 3.67 -4.82
CA ASP A 35 -0.69 4.41 -5.91
C ASP A 35 -1.54 3.48 -6.79
N THR A 36 -1.06 2.27 -7.05
CA THR A 36 -1.78 1.24 -7.81
C THR A 36 -2.98 0.72 -7.02
N LEU A 37 -2.87 0.57 -5.70
CA LEU A 37 -3.99 0.14 -4.85
C LEU A 37 -5.12 1.18 -4.87
N ILE A 38 -4.77 2.45 -4.68
CA ILE A 38 -5.72 3.56 -4.67
C ILE A 38 -6.39 3.72 -6.04
N SER A 39 -5.61 3.75 -7.12
CA SER A 39 -6.17 3.89 -8.48
C SER A 39 -7.01 2.67 -8.92
N SER A 40 -6.75 1.49 -8.37
CA SER A 40 -7.52 0.28 -8.62
C SER A 40 -8.76 0.12 -7.74
N HIS A 41 -8.95 0.99 -6.73
CA HIS A 41 -10.11 0.95 -5.86
C HIS A 41 -11.39 1.24 -6.65
N LYS A 42 -12.45 0.47 -6.42
CA LYS A 42 -13.72 0.61 -7.16
C LYS A 42 -14.34 2.01 -7.08
N ASP A 43 -14.18 2.68 -5.94
CA ASP A 43 -14.69 4.03 -5.71
C ASP A 43 -13.77 5.14 -6.24
N TYR A 44 -12.54 4.84 -6.66
CA TYR A 44 -11.58 5.85 -7.11
C TYR A 44 -12.11 6.73 -8.25
N PRO A 45 -12.76 6.22 -9.31
CA PRO A 45 -13.33 7.06 -10.36
C PRO A 45 -14.36 8.06 -9.82
N LYS A 46 -15.19 7.63 -8.86
CA LYS A 46 -16.21 8.46 -8.23
C LYS A 46 -15.60 9.52 -7.33
N VAL A 47 -14.65 9.12 -6.47
CA VAL A 47 -13.94 10.04 -5.56
C VAL A 47 -13.15 11.07 -6.35
N SER A 48 -12.43 10.66 -7.39
CA SER A 48 -11.69 11.56 -8.29
C SER A 48 -12.61 12.58 -8.96
N ALA A 49 -13.76 12.14 -9.48
CA ALA A 49 -14.75 13.04 -10.08
C ALA A 49 -15.31 14.05 -9.06
N GLN A 50 -15.69 13.59 -7.86
CA GLN A 50 -16.22 14.44 -6.80
C GLN A 50 -15.19 15.47 -6.31
N MET A 51 -13.91 15.08 -6.22
CA MET A 51 -12.84 15.99 -5.82
C MET A 51 -12.56 17.04 -6.88
N GLN A 52 -12.49 16.63 -8.16
CA GLN A 52 -12.36 17.58 -9.27
C GLN A 52 -13.53 18.57 -9.34
N GLU A 53 -14.75 18.09 -9.09
CA GLU A 53 -15.93 18.96 -9.05
C GLU A 53 -15.86 19.95 -7.88
N ALA A 54 -15.43 19.49 -6.70
CA ALA A 54 -15.26 20.34 -5.53
C ALA A 54 -14.20 21.44 -5.74
N ILE A 55 -13.07 21.11 -6.35
CA ILE A 55 -12.03 22.08 -6.70
C ILE A 55 -12.58 23.10 -7.70
N LYS A 56 -13.23 22.66 -8.78
CA LYS A 56 -13.86 23.57 -9.76
C LYS A 56 -14.91 24.48 -9.11
N LYS A 57 -15.72 23.94 -8.21
CA LYS A 57 -16.72 24.72 -7.46
C LYS A 57 -16.05 25.73 -6.53
N ALA A 58 -15.00 25.32 -5.82
CA ALA A 58 -14.24 26.21 -4.95
C ALA A 58 -13.60 27.36 -5.75
N ASP A 59 -12.97 27.08 -6.89
CA ASP A 59 -12.38 28.12 -7.76
C ASP A 59 -13.43 29.10 -8.30
N ALA A 60 -14.58 28.58 -8.73
CA ALA A 60 -15.69 29.41 -9.18
C ALA A 60 -16.28 30.26 -8.05
N GLU A 61 -16.45 29.69 -6.86
CA GLU A 61 -16.90 30.41 -5.67
C GLU A 61 -15.91 31.48 -5.23
N PHE A 62 -14.61 31.16 -5.25
CA PHE A 62 -13.55 32.09 -4.93
C PHE A 62 -13.61 33.27 -5.87
N THR A 63 -13.61 33.04 -7.19
CA THR A 63 -13.65 34.09 -8.21
C THR A 63 -14.89 34.98 -8.05
N LYS A 64 -16.07 34.37 -7.86
CA LYS A 64 -17.34 35.09 -7.73
C LYS A 64 -17.42 35.93 -6.45
N LYS A 65 -17.00 35.38 -5.32
CA LYS A 65 -17.10 36.06 -4.01
C LYS A 65 -15.95 37.05 -3.81
N ALA A 66 -14.73 36.70 -4.23
CA ALA A 66 -13.57 37.58 -4.12
C ALA A 66 -13.69 38.86 -4.97
N ALA A 67 -14.44 38.83 -6.08
CA ALA A 67 -14.74 40.01 -6.88
C ALA A 67 -15.51 41.09 -6.09
N ASN A 68 -16.30 40.67 -5.10
CA ASN A 68 -17.10 41.58 -4.26
C ASN A 68 -16.41 41.92 -2.93
N MET A 69 -15.24 41.33 -2.65
CA MET A 69 -14.49 41.54 -1.41
C MET A 69 -13.52 42.72 -1.56
N LYS A 70 -13.51 43.59 -0.55
CA LYS A 70 -12.77 44.86 -0.59
C LYS A 70 -11.37 44.76 0.01
N THR A 71 -11.15 43.75 0.86
CA THR A 71 -9.90 43.58 1.58
C THR A 71 -9.23 42.25 1.26
N ASP A 72 -7.90 42.21 1.33
CA ASP A 72 -7.15 40.97 1.17
C ASP A 72 -7.38 39.99 2.32
N GLN A 73 -7.82 40.47 3.48
CA GLN A 73 -8.18 39.63 4.62
C GLN A 73 -9.42 38.78 4.32
N GLU A 74 -10.49 39.38 3.79
CA GLU A 74 -11.71 38.65 3.41
C GLU A 74 -11.43 37.57 2.34
N LYS A 75 -10.55 37.90 1.38
CA LYS A 75 -10.12 36.94 0.35
C LYS A 75 -9.32 35.78 0.95
N ARG A 76 -8.42 36.04 1.90
CA ARG A 76 -7.67 35.00 2.61
C ARG A 76 -8.60 34.10 3.43
N ASP A 77 -9.58 34.69 4.13
CA ASP A 77 -10.53 33.93 4.94
C ASP A 77 -11.44 33.06 4.06
N LEU A 78 -11.88 33.58 2.90
CA LEU A 78 -12.61 32.80 1.90
C LEU A 78 -11.76 31.64 1.36
N ALA A 79 -10.50 31.89 0.98
CA ALA A 79 -9.60 30.84 0.51
C ALA A 79 -9.41 29.74 1.56
N ARG A 80 -9.24 30.14 2.83
CA ARG A 80 -9.13 29.20 3.96
C ARG A 80 -10.39 28.36 4.10
N GLN A 81 -11.57 28.97 4.05
CA GLN A 81 -12.84 28.25 4.15
C GLN A 81 -13.04 27.26 3.00
N LEU A 82 -12.72 27.66 1.76
CA LEU A 82 -12.82 26.78 0.60
C LEU A 82 -11.85 25.61 0.69
N ASN A 83 -10.61 25.84 1.13
CA ASN A 83 -9.64 24.78 1.38
C ASN A 83 -10.09 23.83 2.50
N GLN A 84 -10.73 24.35 3.56
CA GLN A 84 -11.31 23.51 4.61
C GLN A 84 -12.42 22.61 4.07
N ASN A 85 -13.31 23.14 3.23
CA ASN A 85 -14.37 22.34 2.60
C ASN A 85 -13.80 21.22 1.72
N ILE A 86 -12.72 21.50 0.97
CA ILE A 86 -12.02 20.50 0.17
C ILE A 86 -11.40 19.44 1.08
N ALA A 87 -10.71 19.84 2.15
CA ALA A 87 -10.10 18.92 3.11
C ALA A 87 -11.13 18.06 3.86
N GLU A 88 -12.30 18.60 4.18
CA GLU A 88 -13.41 17.83 4.77
C GLU A 88 -13.95 16.80 3.77
N LEU A 89 -14.10 17.19 2.51
CA LEU A 89 -14.52 16.26 1.45
C LEU A 89 -13.48 15.17 1.23
N GLU A 90 -12.20 15.53 1.19
CA GLU A 90 -11.09 14.59 1.11
C GLU A 90 -11.14 13.60 2.26
N ASN A 91 -11.25 14.07 3.50
CA ASN A 91 -11.39 13.18 4.66
C ASN A 91 -12.61 12.27 4.55
N LYS A 92 -13.75 12.78 4.06
CA LYS A 92 -14.98 12.00 3.95
C LYS A 92 -14.91 10.93 2.85
N LEU A 93 -14.17 11.17 1.78
CA LEU A 93 -14.13 10.30 0.61
C LEU A 93 -12.89 9.41 0.56
N VAL A 94 -11.74 9.94 0.95
CA VAL A 94 -10.43 9.29 0.87
C VAL A 94 -10.17 8.41 2.09
N VAL A 95 -10.46 8.87 3.32
CA VAL A 95 -10.20 8.06 4.54
C VAL A 95 -10.93 6.70 4.52
N PRO A 96 -12.20 6.60 4.10
CA PRO A 96 -12.84 5.29 3.97
C PRO A 96 -12.14 4.40 2.95
N MET A 97 -11.75 4.96 1.80
CA MET A 97 -11.01 4.25 0.75
C MET A 97 -9.65 3.76 1.27
N GLU A 98 -8.89 4.60 1.96
CA GLU A 98 -7.61 4.20 2.58
C GLU A 98 -7.81 3.08 3.61
N LYS A 99 -8.88 3.15 4.41
CA LYS A 99 -9.22 2.10 5.36
C LYS A 99 -9.50 0.78 4.65
N ASP A 100 -10.24 0.81 3.54
CA ASP A 100 -10.52 -0.37 2.72
C ASP A 100 -9.21 -0.95 2.13
N VAL A 101 -8.29 -0.08 1.66
CA VAL A 101 -6.94 -0.48 1.23
C VAL A 101 -6.18 -1.17 2.37
N VAL A 102 -6.11 -0.57 3.55
CA VAL A 102 -5.42 -1.15 4.72
C VAL A 102 -6.03 -2.50 5.11
N GLN A 103 -7.36 -2.63 5.07
CA GLN A 103 -8.04 -3.90 5.36
C GLN A 103 -7.72 -4.98 4.33
N ALA A 104 -7.71 -4.64 3.04
CA ALA A 104 -7.35 -5.57 1.98
C ALA A 104 -5.87 -6.01 2.08
N VAL A 105 -4.96 -5.09 2.40
CA VAL A 105 -3.54 -5.39 2.66
C VAL A 105 -3.39 -6.34 3.85
N ASP A 106 -4.05 -6.05 4.99
CA ASP A 106 -3.98 -6.92 6.17
C ASP A 106 -4.62 -8.30 5.91
N GLN A 107 -5.65 -8.37 5.07
CA GLN A 107 -6.21 -9.64 4.63
C GLN A 107 -5.22 -10.46 3.82
N VAL A 108 -4.52 -9.87 2.83
CA VAL A 108 -3.47 -10.56 2.06
C VAL A 108 -2.34 -11.00 2.98
N ARG A 109 -1.90 -10.13 3.89
CA ARG A 109 -0.87 -10.42 4.89
C ARG A 109 -1.23 -11.67 5.70
N LYS A 110 -2.44 -11.71 6.28
CA LYS A 110 -2.93 -12.86 7.06
C LYS A 110 -3.06 -14.13 6.21
N ASN A 111 -3.63 -14.03 5.01
CA ASN A 111 -3.85 -15.17 4.12
C ASN A 111 -2.54 -15.83 3.68
N LYS A 112 -1.50 -15.04 3.46
CA LYS A 112 -0.16 -15.51 3.05
C LYS A 112 0.80 -15.72 4.22
N GLY A 113 0.33 -15.48 5.44
CA GLY A 113 1.12 -15.62 6.66
C GLY A 113 2.23 -14.58 6.84
N LEU A 114 2.30 -13.53 6.00
CA LEU A 114 3.39 -12.55 5.99
C LEU A 114 3.48 -11.79 7.32
N ASP A 115 4.70 -11.53 7.78
CA ASP A 115 4.92 -10.79 9.01
C ASP A 115 4.58 -9.29 8.84
N ALA A 116 4.87 -8.73 7.66
CA ALA A 116 4.52 -7.35 7.31
C ALA A 116 4.35 -7.18 5.80
N ILE A 117 3.57 -6.15 5.42
CA ILE A 117 3.54 -5.61 4.06
C ILE A 117 3.88 -4.13 4.15
N VAL A 118 4.83 -3.68 3.34
CA VAL A 118 5.30 -2.28 3.33
C VAL A 118 5.03 -1.61 1.98
N VAL A 119 5.03 -0.28 1.98
CA VAL A 119 4.87 0.48 0.72
C VAL A 119 6.16 0.37 -0.10
N GLN A 120 6.01 0.18 -1.41
CA GLN A 120 7.11 0.15 -2.37
C GLN A 120 7.99 1.40 -2.22
N GLY A 121 9.31 1.22 -2.20
CA GLY A 121 10.27 2.31 -1.97
C GLY A 121 10.57 2.59 -0.50
N SER A 122 9.86 1.96 0.45
CA SER A 122 10.19 2.06 1.89
C SER A 122 11.31 1.10 2.32
N ILE A 123 11.68 0.14 1.47
CA ILE A 123 12.74 -0.84 1.76
C ILE A 123 14.07 -0.31 1.23
N ILE A 124 15.00 0.00 2.14
CA ILE A 124 16.34 0.52 1.79
C ILE A 124 17.32 -0.63 1.47
N ALA A 125 17.19 -1.77 2.15
CA ALA A 125 18.00 -2.98 1.93
C ALA A 125 17.17 -4.24 2.27
N GLY A 126 17.50 -5.38 1.64
CA GLY A 126 16.80 -6.66 1.89
C GLY A 126 15.54 -6.89 1.04
N PHE A 127 15.34 -6.13 -0.05
CA PHE A 127 14.22 -6.30 -0.98
C PHE A 127 14.29 -7.58 -1.82
N GLU A 128 15.45 -8.26 -1.84
CA GLU A 128 15.72 -9.42 -2.69
C GLU A 128 14.76 -10.59 -2.44
N ASN A 129 14.22 -10.69 -1.22
CA ASN A 129 13.23 -11.69 -0.82
C ASN A 129 11.83 -11.08 -0.61
N ALA A 130 11.64 -9.80 -0.92
CA ALA A 130 10.37 -9.14 -0.73
C ALA A 130 9.41 -9.49 -1.88
N THR A 131 8.19 -9.91 -1.54
CA THR A 131 7.20 -10.33 -2.55
C THR A 131 6.27 -9.18 -2.89
N ASP A 132 6.01 -8.98 -4.19
CA ASP A 132 5.01 -8.02 -4.65
C ASP A 132 3.60 -8.57 -4.38
N GLU A 133 2.87 -7.90 -3.51
CA GLU A 133 1.51 -8.24 -3.13
C GLU A 133 0.46 -7.31 -3.76
N THR A 134 0.90 -6.37 -4.61
CA THR A 134 0.04 -5.33 -5.17
C THR A 134 -1.16 -5.93 -5.90
N GLN A 135 -0.93 -6.92 -6.77
CA GLN A 135 -2.00 -7.48 -7.59
C GLN A 135 -3.03 -8.27 -6.76
N GLU A 136 -2.59 -8.95 -5.71
CA GLU A 136 -3.50 -9.68 -4.82
C GLU A 136 -4.42 -8.73 -4.06
N VAL A 137 -3.86 -7.64 -3.54
CA VAL A 137 -4.64 -6.60 -2.87
C VAL A 137 -5.60 -5.93 -3.85
N VAL A 138 -5.15 -5.61 -5.07
CA VAL A 138 -6.00 -5.07 -6.15
C VAL A 138 -7.21 -5.98 -6.44
N ASN A 139 -7.01 -7.31 -6.44
CA ASN A 139 -8.10 -8.26 -6.67
C ASN A 139 -9.16 -8.25 -5.56
N ILE A 140 -8.80 -7.84 -4.34
CA ILE A 140 -9.74 -7.64 -3.24
C ILE A 140 -10.44 -6.28 -3.39
N LEU A 141 -9.70 -5.22 -3.70
CA LEU A 141 -10.23 -3.85 -3.81
C LEU A 141 -11.17 -3.60 -4.99
N LYS A 142 -11.06 -4.43 -6.03
CA LYS A 142 -11.97 -4.41 -7.19
C LYS A 142 -13.32 -5.09 -6.93
N LYS A 143 -13.45 -5.88 -5.85
CA LYS A 143 -14.71 -6.54 -5.46
C LYS A 143 -15.61 -5.58 -4.69
#